data_AF-A0A2E0BUL2-F1
#
_entry.id   AF-A0A2E0BUL2-F1
#
_cell.length_a   1.000
_cell.length_b   1.000
_cell.length_c   1.000
_cell.angle_alpha   90.00
_cell.angle_beta   90.00
_cell.angle_gamma   90.00
#
_symmetry.space_group_name_H-M   'P 1'
#
loop_
_entity.id
_entity.type
_entity.pdbx_description
1 polymer ?
#
loop_
_entity_poly.entity_id
_entity_poly.type
_entity_poly.pdbx_seq_one_letter_code
_entity_poly.pdbx_strand_id
1 'polypeptide(L)'
;QRAVRLTKTWRYDLMGENYDETAIASNQKGKARHAERSILDIVDRLSANGDGFAQLVDVFNEAERLDISRQKAEEVIDKLNQNGRLMRPTGYDTLQIV
;
A
#
# COMPACT_ATOMS: atom_id res chain seq x y z
N GLN A 1 -27.71 28.85 -13.50
CA GLN A 1 -26.39 28.36 -12.99
C GLN A 1 -26.25 26.82 -13.10
N ARG A 2 -26.46 26.21 -14.28
CA ARG A 2 -26.44 24.74 -14.46
C ARG A 2 -25.29 24.21 -15.34
N ALA A 3 -24.82 25.00 -16.30
CA ALA A 3 -23.81 24.57 -17.28
C ALA A 3 -22.39 24.42 -16.71
N VAL A 4 -22.04 25.14 -15.63
CA VAL A 4 -20.69 25.12 -15.05
C VAL A 4 -20.40 23.86 -14.22
N ARG A 5 -21.42 23.06 -13.85
CA ARG A 5 -21.20 21.80 -13.11
C ARG A 5 -20.68 20.67 -14.00
N LEU A 6 -21.11 20.61 -15.27
CA LEU A 6 -20.66 19.59 -16.24
C LEU A 6 -19.17 19.74 -16.61
N THR A 7 -18.65 20.97 -16.66
CA THR A 7 -17.24 21.24 -16.94
C THR A 7 -16.33 21.13 -15.70
N LYS A 8 -16.84 20.73 -14.53
CA LYS A 8 -15.98 20.32 -13.41
C LYS A 8 -15.74 18.81 -13.40
N THR A 9 -16.72 18.02 -13.85
CA THR A 9 -16.66 16.56 -13.71
C THR A 9 -16.06 15.83 -14.91
N TRP A 10 -15.90 16.49 -16.07
CA TRP A 10 -15.22 15.90 -17.25
C TRP A 10 -13.82 15.35 -16.95
N ARG A 11 -13.15 15.94 -15.95
CA ARG A 11 -11.81 15.52 -15.54
C ARG A 11 -11.83 14.17 -14.83
N TYR A 12 -12.91 13.83 -14.12
CA TYR A 12 -13.10 12.49 -13.54
C TYR A 12 -13.54 11.48 -14.61
N ASP A 13 -14.36 11.91 -15.57
CA ASP A 13 -14.83 11.07 -16.68
C ASP A 13 -13.68 10.64 -17.62
N LEU A 14 -12.70 11.53 -17.85
CA LEU A 14 -11.50 11.21 -18.63
C LEU A 14 -10.49 10.35 -17.87
N MET A 15 -10.45 10.44 -16.53
CA MET A 15 -9.43 9.79 -15.69
C MET A 15 -9.90 8.46 -15.07
N GLY A 16 -11.19 8.10 -15.23
CA GLY A 16 -11.79 6.88 -14.71
C GLY A 16 -12.18 6.96 -13.23
N GLU A 17 -13.19 6.16 -12.83
CA GLU A 17 -13.80 6.16 -11.48
C GLU A 17 -12.84 5.79 -10.33
N ASN A 18 -11.61 5.38 -10.63
CA ASN A 18 -10.58 5.03 -9.66
C ASN A 18 -9.46 6.09 -9.58
N TYR A 19 -9.82 7.36 -9.82
CA TYR A 19 -8.89 8.48 -9.79
C TYR A 19 -8.53 8.86 -8.34
N ASP A 20 -7.35 8.42 -7.92
CA ASP A 20 -6.78 8.75 -6.62
C ASP A 20 -6.18 10.18 -6.63
N GLU A 21 -6.95 11.18 -6.22
CA GLU A 21 -6.50 12.59 -6.12
C GLU A 21 -5.20 12.76 -5.31
N THR A 22 -4.97 11.85 -4.35
CA THR A 22 -3.77 11.91 -3.52
C THR A 22 -2.49 11.51 -4.27
N ALA A 23 -2.59 10.92 -5.47
CA ALA A 23 -1.47 10.58 -6.34
C ALA A 23 -0.90 11.78 -7.12
N ILE A 24 -1.64 12.89 -7.20
CA ILE A 24 -1.15 14.15 -7.79
C ILE A 24 -0.54 15.06 -6.73
N ALA A 25 -1.12 15.05 -5.52
CA ALA A 25 -0.64 15.86 -4.40
C ALA A 25 0.70 15.35 -3.84
N SER A 26 0.89 14.04 -3.79
CA SER A 26 2.19 13.40 -3.53
C SER A 26 2.79 13.08 -4.88
N ASN A 27 3.92 13.67 -5.27
CA ASN A 27 4.62 13.39 -6.53
C ASN A 27 5.23 11.97 -6.59
N GLN A 28 4.53 10.99 -6.01
CA GLN A 28 4.92 9.62 -5.79
C GLN A 28 4.25 8.77 -6.87
N LYS A 29 5.08 8.17 -7.73
CA LYS A 29 4.63 7.32 -8.85
C LYS A 29 3.59 6.31 -8.36
N GLY A 30 2.43 6.21 -9.03
CA GLY A 30 1.31 5.36 -8.61
C GLY A 30 1.68 3.89 -8.33
N LYS A 31 2.71 3.36 -9.00
CA LYS A 31 3.26 2.03 -8.72
C LYS A 31 3.81 1.86 -7.29
N ALA A 32 4.45 2.90 -6.74
CA ALA A 32 4.99 2.85 -5.38
C ALA A 32 3.87 2.87 -4.34
N ARG A 33 2.80 3.65 -4.57
CA ARG A 33 1.63 3.67 -3.69
C ARG A 33 0.86 2.36 -3.73
N HIS A 34 0.70 1.79 -4.92
CA HIS A 34 0.10 0.48 -5.09
C HIS A 34 0.88 -0.57 -4.30
N ALA A 35 2.21 -0.61 -4.42
CA ALA A 35 3.05 -1.53 -3.66
C ALA A 35 2.93 -1.32 -2.13
N GLU A 36 2.94 -0.08 -1.66
CA GLU A 36 2.72 0.25 -0.23
C GLU A 36 1.36 -0.25 0.27
N ARG A 37 0.30 -0.04 -0.51
CA ARG A 37 -1.06 -0.48 -0.15
C ARG A 37 -1.20 -2.00 -0.18
N SER A 38 -0.65 -2.65 -1.20
CA SER A 38 -0.66 -4.10 -1.33
C SER A 38 0.07 -4.78 -0.18
N ILE A 39 1.24 -4.26 0.22
CA ILE A 39 2.00 -4.82 1.34
C ILE A 39 1.25 -4.64 2.66
N LEU A 40 0.62 -3.49 2.89
CA LEU A 40 -0.22 -3.29 4.08
C LEU A 40 -1.42 -4.26 4.12
N ASP A 41 -2.10 -4.46 2.99
CA ASP A 41 -3.23 -5.40 2.89
C ASP A 41 -2.79 -6.86 3.13
N ILE A 42 -1.61 -7.24 2.63
CA ILE A 42 -1.02 -8.55 2.91
C ILE A 42 -0.73 -8.71 4.40
N VAL A 43 -0.07 -7.73 5.02
CA VAL A 43 0.28 -7.80 6.45
C VAL A 43 -0.99 -7.85 7.31
N ASP A 44 -2.02 -7.07 6.98
CA ASP A 44 -3.30 -7.10 7.70
C ASP A 44 -3.97 -8.48 7.57
N ARG A 45 -4.03 -9.03 6.36
CA ARG A 45 -4.60 -10.36 6.11
C ARG A 45 -3.83 -11.47 6.83
N LEU A 46 -2.50 -11.43 6.82
CA LEU A 46 -1.66 -12.41 7.50
C LEU A 46 -1.75 -12.27 9.03
N SER A 47 -1.82 -11.03 9.53
CA SER A 47 -2.01 -10.74 10.95
C SER A 47 -3.38 -11.20 11.44
N ALA A 48 -4.43 -11.06 10.63
CA ALA A 48 -5.79 -11.51 10.95
C ALA A 48 -5.94 -13.03 10.94
N ASN A 49 -5.20 -13.72 10.07
CA ASN A 49 -5.21 -15.19 9.99
C ASN A 49 -4.26 -15.85 11.01
N GLY A 50 -3.31 -15.10 11.55
CA GLY A 50 -2.34 -15.55 12.55
C GLY A 50 -2.69 -15.09 13.97
N ASP A 51 -1.68 -15.08 14.83
CA ASP A 51 -1.78 -14.68 16.24
C ASP A 51 -1.54 -13.16 16.43
N GLY A 52 -1.99 -12.35 15.47
CA GLY A 52 -1.75 -10.89 15.46
C GLY A 52 -0.36 -10.45 14.98
N PHE A 53 0.41 -11.35 14.37
CA PHE A 53 1.71 -11.06 13.78
C PHE A 53 1.83 -11.72 12.40
N ALA A 54 2.35 -10.98 11.42
CA ALA A 54 2.69 -11.49 10.10
C ALA A 54 4.18 -11.87 10.05
N GLN A 55 4.50 -13.06 9.55
CA GLN A 55 5.89 -13.46 9.32
C GLN A 55 6.43 -12.81 8.04
N LEU A 56 7.65 -12.30 8.08
CA LEU A 56 8.32 -11.64 6.96
C LEU A 56 8.40 -12.55 5.72
N VAL A 57 8.67 -13.84 5.93
CA VAL A 57 8.74 -14.84 4.87
C VAL A 57 7.41 -14.98 4.13
N ASP A 58 6.30 -15.01 4.87
CA ASP A 58 4.96 -15.12 4.28
C ASP A 58 4.57 -13.84 3.53
N VAL A 59 4.98 -12.68 4.06
CA VAL A 59 4.79 -11.40 3.37
C VAL A 59 5.58 -11.36 2.05
N PHE A 60 6.80 -11.88 2.01
CA PHE A 60 7.57 -11.96 0.76
C PHE A 60 6.96 -12.93 -0.24
N ASN A 61 6.52 -14.12 0.21
CA ASN A 61 5.86 -15.09 -0.67
C ASN A 61 4.60 -14.50 -1.30
N GLU A 62 3.79 -13.79 -0.53
CA GLU A 62 2.56 -13.17 -1.04
C GLU A 62 2.86 -11.91 -1.88
N ALA A 63 3.95 -11.18 -1.59
CA ALA A 63 4.42 -10.07 -2.41
C ALA A 63 4.93 -10.54 -3.79
N GLU A 64 5.64 -11.68 -3.85
CA GLU A 64 6.06 -12.29 -5.12
C GLU A 64 4.87 -12.70 -5.98
N ARG A 65 3.77 -13.18 -5.37
CA ARG A 65 2.51 -13.47 -6.10
C ARG A 65 1.88 -12.24 -6.73
N LEU A 66 2.16 -11.05 -6.20
CA LEU A 66 1.72 -9.75 -6.72
C LEU A 66 2.75 -9.10 -7.66
N ASP A 67 3.77 -9.84 -8.10
CA ASP A 67 4.85 -9.35 -8.98
C ASP A 67 5.67 -8.19 -8.36
N ILE A 68 5.74 -8.14 -7.02
CA ILE A 68 6.58 -7.18 -6.30
C ILE A 68 7.92 -7.87 -6.01
N SER A 69 9.02 -7.29 -6.51
CA SER A 69 10.34 -7.83 -6.24
C SER A 69 10.66 -7.76 -4.74
N ARG A 70 11.34 -8.79 -4.22
CA ARG A 70 11.75 -8.86 -2.82
C ARG A 70 12.47 -7.60 -2.34
N GLN A 71 13.39 -7.08 -3.16
CA GLN A 71 14.14 -5.87 -2.84
C GLN A 71 13.22 -4.64 -2.73
N LYS A 72 12.17 -4.56 -3.55
CA LYS A 72 11.17 -3.50 -3.45
C LYS A 72 10.28 -3.68 -2.22
N ALA A 73 9.93 -4.92 -1.88
CA ALA A 73 9.17 -5.23 -0.68
C ALA A 73 9.95 -4.84 0.58
N GLU A 74 11.24 -5.15 0.66
CA GLU A 74 12.14 -4.74 1.75
C GLU A 74 12.19 -3.22 1.91
N GLU A 75 12.43 -2.47 0.82
CA GLU A 75 12.43 -1.00 0.84
C GLU A 75 11.10 -0.42 1.36
N VAL A 76 9.99 -1.01 0.93
CA VAL A 76 8.65 -0.54 1.33
C VAL A 76 8.37 -0.88 2.79
N ILE A 77 8.74 -2.08 3.25
CA ILE A 77 8.59 -2.48 4.66
C ILE A 77 9.43 -1.58 5.56
N ASP A 78 10.68 -1.28 5.19
CA ASP A 78 11.54 -0.37 5.94
C ASP A 78 10.96 1.04 5.99
N LYS A 79 10.42 1.54 4.88
CA LYS A 79 9.73 2.83 4.83
C LYS A 79 8.48 2.83 5.72
N LEU A 80 7.69 1.76 5.72
CA LEU A 80 6.48 1.64 6.56
C LEU A 80 6.82 1.53 8.05
N ASN A 81 7.94 0.89 8.39
CA ASN A 81 8.46 0.82 9.75
C ASN A 81 8.95 2.20 10.23
N GLN A 82 9.70 2.95 9.40
CA GLN A 82 10.12 4.33 9.71
C GLN A 82 8.92 5.27 9.89
N ASN A 83 7.86 5.08 9.12
CA ASN A 83 6.62 5.85 9.25
C ASN A 83 5.77 5.46 10.47
N GLY A 84 6.14 4.42 11.22
CA GLY A 84 5.42 3.95 12.39
C GLY A 84 4.07 3.27 12.08
N ARG A 85 3.83 2.84 10.83
CA ARG A 85 2.64 2.04 10.49
C ARG A 85 2.84 0.55 10.73
N LEU A 86 4.08 0.09 10.61
CA LEU A 86 4.48 -1.26 10.95
C LEU A 86 5.41 -1.19 12.14
N MET A 87 5.25 -2.11 13.07
CA MET A 87 6.16 -2.36 14.18
C MET A 87 6.71 -3.77 14.08
N ARG A 88 7.93 -3.94 14.59
CA ARG A 88 8.61 -5.23 14.69
C ARG A 88 8.68 -5.66 16.17
N PRO A 89 7.66 -6.36 16.68
CA PRO A 89 7.53 -6.66 18.11
C PRO A 89 8.52 -7.72 18.62
N THR A 90 8.84 -8.75 17.83
CA THR A 90 9.66 -9.89 18.27
C THR A 90 11.00 -10.02 17.53
N GLY A 91 11.35 -9.07 16.65
CA GLY A 91 12.62 -9.04 15.92
C GLY A 91 12.45 -8.70 14.44
N TYR A 92 13.50 -8.95 13.63
CA TYR A 92 13.50 -8.65 12.19
C TYR A 92 12.50 -9.49 11.38
N ASP A 93 12.04 -10.62 11.92
CA ASP A 93 11.22 -11.61 11.20
C ASP A 93 9.71 -11.42 11.36
N THR A 94 9.25 -10.59 12.30
CA THR A 94 7.82 -10.41 12.59
C THR A 94 7.37 -8.98 12.32
N LEU A 95 6.27 -8.82 11.58
CA LEU A 95 5.62 -7.55 11.30
C LEU A 95 4.24 -7.50 11.95
N GLN A 96 3.93 -6.39 12.60
CA GLN A 96 2.62 -6.10 13.14
C GLN A 96 2.21 -4.68 12.75
N ILE A 97 0.93 -4.46 12.48
CA ILE A 97 0.38 -3.12 12.26
C ILE A 97 0.14 -2.47 13.63
N VAL A 98 0.57 -1.21 13.78
CA VAL A 98 0.38 -0.39 15.00
C VAL A 98 -1.06 0.09 15.12
#